data_AF-A9M4T3-F1
#
_entry.id   AF-A9M4T3-F1
#
_cell.length_a   1.000
_cell.length_b   1.000
_cell.length_c   1.000
_cell.angle_alpha   90.00
_cell.angle_beta   90.00
_cell.angle_gamma   90.00
#
_symmetry.space_group_name_H-M   'P 1'
#
loop_
_entity.id
_entity.type
_entity.pdbx_description
1 polymer ?
#
loop_
_entity_poly.entity_id
_entity_poly.type
_entity_poly.pdbx_seq_one_letter_code
_entity_poly.pdbx_strand_id
1 'polypeptide(L)'
;MQTLTVSFSESSVKRALKNAEGYEIKVSSKPTVLLRPHKGLERGTWYLRKGEKYHPLGVYPVVPVSLVKERLPHIVFDLSMNPNAKVEIISGFQKVTDLLSWYCERAQSDRELSKKRKATVRSVINKHLIPMLGDKLIDELNHACIDDALIWPLQSKYSLSNVRLIFSALKEISPAWGVSGCASLSRKRAPASHRV
;
A
#
# COMPACT_ATOMS: atom_id res chain seq x y z
N MET A 1 13.69 -18.66 -13.08
CA MET A 1 12.54 -17.82 -12.70
C MET A 1 11.69 -17.62 -13.95
N GLN A 2 10.42 -18.00 -13.93
CA GLN A 2 9.55 -17.89 -15.11
C GLN A 2 8.89 -16.50 -15.15
N THR A 3 8.65 -15.98 -16.36
CA THR A 3 8.08 -14.64 -16.58
C THR A 3 6.72 -14.75 -17.24
N LEU A 4 5.68 -14.20 -16.62
CA LEU A 4 4.33 -14.09 -17.16
C LEU A 4 4.17 -12.71 -17.82
N THR A 5 3.93 -12.66 -19.13
CA THR A 5 3.69 -11.38 -19.82
C THR A 5 2.20 -11.06 -19.85
N VAL A 6 1.82 -9.87 -19.41
CA VAL A 6 0.43 -9.41 -19.39
C VAL A 6 0.29 -8.00 -19.93
N SER A 7 -0.94 -7.58 -20.26
CA SER A 7 -1.17 -6.21 -20.69
C SER A 7 -0.86 -5.22 -19.57
N PHE A 8 -0.38 -4.03 -19.93
CA PHE A 8 -0.08 -2.97 -18.97
C PHE A 8 -1.39 -2.30 -18.49
N SER A 9 -2.22 -3.02 -17.75
CA SER A 9 -3.50 -2.52 -17.24
C SER A 9 -3.75 -3.01 -15.83
N GLU A 10 -4.49 -2.21 -15.06
CA GLU A 10 -4.75 -2.48 -13.64
C GLU A 10 -5.41 -3.85 -13.42
N SER A 11 -6.42 -4.18 -14.24
CA SER A 11 -7.15 -5.44 -14.17
C SER A 11 -6.26 -6.64 -14.51
N SER A 12 -5.40 -6.50 -15.52
CA SER A 12 -4.50 -7.58 -15.94
C SER A 12 -3.42 -7.85 -14.91
N VAL A 13 -2.82 -6.79 -14.35
CA VAL A 13 -1.81 -6.88 -13.29
C VAL A 13 -2.40 -7.49 -12.03
N LYS A 14 -3.60 -7.04 -11.63
CA LYS A 14 -4.31 -7.59 -10.46
C LYS A 14 -4.62 -9.07 -10.63
N ARG A 15 -5.08 -9.49 -11.81
CA ARG A 15 -5.36 -10.90 -12.12
C ARG A 15 -4.07 -11.74 -12.13
N ALA A 16 -3.01 -11.21 -12.74
CA ALA A 16 -1.71 -11.87 -12.82
C ALA A 16 -1.13 -12.13 -11.43
N LEU A 17 -1.18 -11.12 -10.55
CA LEU A 17 -0.67 -11.20 -9.18
C LEU A 17 -1.21 -12.41 -8.42
N LYS A 18 -2.52 -12.65 -8.48
CA LYS A 18 -3.17 -13.78 -7.80
C LYS A 18 -2.67 -15.16 -8.20
N ASN A 19 -2.12 -15.29 -9.41
CA ASN A 19 -1.69 -16.56 -9.98
C ASN A 19 -0.17 -16.64 -10.15
N ALA A 20 0.59 -15.66 -9.65
CA ALA A 20 2.01 -15.49 -9.96
C ALA A 20 2.96 -16.08 -8.89
N GLU A 21 2.61 -17.21 -8.28
CA GLU A 21 3.47 -17.86 -7.29
C GLU A 21 4.80 -18.29 -7.93
N GLY A 22 5.88 -17.57 -7.63
CA GLY A 22 7.23 -17.81 -8.20
C GLY A 22 7.48 -17.18 -9.58
N TYR A 23 6.58 -16.32 -10.07
CA TYR A 23 6.70 -15.68 -11.39
C TYR A 23 7.02 -14.18 -11.30
N GLU A 24 7.80 -13.66 -12.26
CA GLU A 24 7.81 -12.21 -12.54
C GLU A 24 6.69 -11.87 -13.51
N ILE A 25 5.97 -10.78 -13.27
CA ILE A 25 4.92 -10.31 -14.17
C ILE A 25 5.50 -9.20 -15.05
N LYS A 26 5.68 -9.46 -16.35
CA LYS A 26 6.12 -8.46 -17.32
C LYS A 26 4.93 -7.73 -17.90
N VAL A 27 4.88 -6.42 -17.71
CA VAL A 27 3.76 -5.57 -18.16
C VAL A 27 4.10 -4.74 -19.39
N SER A 28 5.39 -4.51 -19.64
CA SER A 28 5.88 -3.84 -20.84
C SER A 28 7.23 -4.42 -21.26
N SER A 29 7.50 -4.42 -22.56
CA SER A 29 8.79 -4.85 -23.14
C SER A 29 9.68 -3.68 -23.57
N LYS A 30 9.10 -2.51 -23.87
CA LYS A 30 9.81 -1.33 -24.36
C LYS A 30 9.21 -0.07 -23.72
N PRO A 31 9.78 0.45 -22.63
CA PRO A 31 10.86 -0.13 -21.83
C PRO A 31 10.41 -1.38 -21.05
N THR A 32 11.34 -2.23 -20.61
CA THR A 32 10.98 -3.46 -19.87
C THR A 32 10.58 -3.13 -18.44
N VAL A 33 9.28 -3.28 -18.14
CA VAL A 33 8.72 -3.07 -16.79
C VAL A 33 8.17 -4.39 -16.27
N LEU A 34 8.55 -4.70 -15.03
CA LEU A 34 8.29 -5.96 -14.35
C LEU A 34 7.65 -5.67 -12.99
N LEU A 35 6.79 -6.56 -12.52
CA LEU A 35 6.28 -6.59 -11.17
C LEU A 35 6.69 -7.92 -10.53
N ARG A 36 7.40 -7.84 -9.41
CA ARG A 36 7.75 -9.01 -8.59
C ARG A 36 6.73 -9.16 -7.45
N PRO A 37 5.90 -10.21 -7.44
CA PRO A 37 4.93 -10.43 -6.37
C PRO A 37 5.59 -10.61 -5.01
N HIS A 38 4.94 -10.12 -3.95
CA HIS A 38 5.30 -10.40 -2.57
C HIS A 38 4.61 -11.68 -2.07
N LYS A 39 5.01 -12.18 -0.90
CA LYS A 39 4.27 -13.25 -0.21
C LYS A 39 2.82 -12.80 0.01
N GLY A 40 1.86 -13.65 -0.37
CA GLY A 40 0.42 -13.37 -0.30
C GLY A 40 -0.22 -12.87 -1.60
N LEU A 41 0.58 -12.60 -2.65
CA LEU A 41 0.09 -12.41 -4.03
C LEU A 41 -0.91 -11.25 -4.25
N GLU A 42 -1.03 -10.32 -3.30
CA GLU A 42 -1.86 -9.11 -3.44
C GLU A 42 -1.03 -7.86 -3.78
N ARG A 43 0.29 -7.95 -3.62
CA ARG A 43 1.25 -6.83 -3.71
C ARG A 43 2.48 -7.25 -4.48
N GLY A 44 3.25 -6.28 -4.94
CA GLY A 44 4.54 -6.53 -5.56
C GLY A 44 5.36 -5.27 -5.74
N THR A 45 6.66 -5.42 -5.97
CA THR A 45 7.53 -4.29 -6.28
C THR A 45 7.69 -4.15 -7.79
N TRP A 46 7.45 -2.95 -8.30
CA TRP A 46 7.73 -2.58 -9.68
C TRP A 46 9.23 -2.46 -9.91
N TYR A 47 9.69 -2.94 -11.05
CA TYR A 47 11.06 -2.79 -11.51
C TYR A 47 11.07 -2.33 -12.96
N LEU A 48 11.92 -1.35 -13.24
CA LEU A 48 12.34 -1.00 -14.59
C LEU A 48 13.67 -1.70 -14.86
N ARG A 49 13.70 -2.55 -15.90
CA ARG A 49 14.94 -3.16 -16.35
C ARG A 49 15.57 -2.28 -17.44
N LYS A 50 16.81 -1.84 -17.20
CA LYS A 50 17.63 -1.12 -18.18
C LYS A 50 18.98 -1.81 -18.32
N GLY A 51 19.20 -2.44 -19.47
CA GLY A 51 20.32 -3.37 -19.66
C GLY A 51 20.22 -4.55 -18.70
N GLU A 52 21.26 -4.76 -17.90
CA GLU A 52 21.31 -5.81 -16.88
C GLU A 52 20.80 -5.36 -15.50
N LYS A 53 20.57 -4.06 -15.31
CA LYS A 53 20.17 -3.49 -14.02
C LYS A 53 18.66 -3.45 -13.84
N TYR A 54 18.23 -3.69 -12.60
CA TYR A 54 16.86 -3.57 -12.15
C TYR A 54 16.75 -2.36 -11.22
N HIS A 55 15.92 -1.39 -11.61
CA HIS A 55 15.66 -0.19 -10.82
C HIS A 55 14.29 -0.33 -10.16
N PRO A 56 14.19 -0.41 -8.81
CA PRO A 56 12.91 -0.49 -8.13
C PRO A 56 12.14 0.82 -8.34
N LEU A 57 10.88 0.77 -8.75
CA LEU A 57 10.07 1.96 -8.96
C LEU A 57 9.06 2.23 -7.83
N GLY A 58 8.86 1.28 -6.91
CA GLY A 58 7.88 1.39 -5.83
C GLY A 58 6.96 0.17 -5.77
N VAL A 59 6.00 0.18 -4.83
CA VAL A 59 5.18 -0.99 -4.50
C VAL A 59 3.78 -0.86 -5.09
N TYR A 60 3.31 -1.88 -5.81
CA TYR A 60 1.91 -2.03 -6.17
C TYR A 60 1.07 -2.50 -4.97
N PRO A 61 -0.15 -1.95 -4.74
CA PRO A 61 -0.87 -1.00 -5.58
C PRO A 61 -0.64 0.48 -5.25
N VAL A 62 0.21 0.79 -4.26
CA VAL A 62 0.52 2.18 -3.84
C VAL A 62 0.98 3.02 -5.02
N VAL A 63 1.82 2.44 -5.88
CA VAL A 63 2.13 2.91 -7.22
C VAL A 63 1.25 2.12 -8.21
N PRO A 64 0.07 2.65 -8.60
CA PRO A 64 -0.83 1.97 -9.52
C PRO A 64 -0.26 1.96 -10.94
N VAL A 65 -0.81 1.11 -11.81
CA VAL A 65 -0.35 0.99 -13.21
C VAL A 65 -0.39 2.33 -13.95
N SER A 66 -1.42 3.15 -13.69
CA SER A 66 -1.56 4.48 -14.28
C SER A 66 -0.38 5.40 -13.93
N LEU A 67 -0.01 5.45 -12.66
CA LEU A 67 1.10 6.30 -12.19
C LEU A 67 2.45 5.80 -12.73
N VAL A 68 2.65 4.48 -12.82
CA VAL A 68 3.84 3.95 -13.50
C VAL A 68 3.88 4.45 -14.94
N LYS A 69 2.79 4.30 -15.71
CA LYS A 69 2.75 4.75 -17.11
C LYS A 69 3.05 6.23 -17.28
N GLU A 70 2.48 7.07 -16.40
CA GLU A 70 2.67 8.52 -16.42
C GLU A 70 4.14 8.89 -16.17
N ARG A 71 4.78 8.28 -15.17
CA ARG A 71 6.14 8.65 -14.74
C ARG A 71 7.25 7.94 -15.53
N LEU A 72 6.93 6.84 -16.20
CA LEU A 72 7.91 6.02 -16.91
C LEU A 72 8.76 6.78 -17.94
N PRO A 73 8.22 7.68 -18.79
CA PRO A 73 9.04 8.43 -19.75
C PRO A 73 10.13 9.26 -19.08
N HIS A 74 9.80 9.95 -17.98
CA HIS A 74 10.75 10.76 -17.21
C HIS A 74 11.85 9.90 -16.59
N ILE A 75 11.47 8.76 -15.98
CA ILE A 75 12.44 7.85 -15.36
C ILE A 75 13.39 7.23 -16.39
N VAL A 76 12.88 6.87 -17.57
CA VAL A 76 13.72 6.35 -18.67
C VAL A 76 14.73 7.41 -19.13
N PHE A 77 14.29 8.67 -19.23
CA PHE A 77 15.13 9.81 -19.56
C PHE A 77 16.21 10.05 -18.50
N ASP A 78 15.85 10.10 -17.22
CA ASP A 78 16.81 10.29 -16.12
C ASP A 78 17.86 9.18 -16.09
N LEU A 79 17.44 7.93 -16.24
CA LEU A 79 18.35 6.79 -16.33
C LEU A 79 19.20 6.81 -17.61
N SER A 80 18.84 7.58 -18.64
CA SER A 80 19.65 7.71 -19.86
C SER A 80 20.79 8.69 -19.67
N MET A 81 20.56 9.72 -18.86
CA MET A 81 21.58 10.67 -18.44
C MET A 81 22.47 10.11 -17.34
N ASN A 82 21.89 9.40 -16.37
CA ASN A 82 22.61 8.77 -15.28
C ASN A 82 22.11 7.33 -15.04
N PRO A 83 22.77 6.32 -15.63
CA PRO A 83 22.40 4.91 -15.48
C PRO A 83 22.44 4.38 -14.03
N ASN A 84 23.05 5.10 -13.09
CA ASN A 84 23.13 4.72 -11.67
C ASN A 84 22.22 5.56 -10.78
N ALA A 85 21.37 6.42 -11.35
CA ALA A 85 20.42 7.20 -10.56
C ALA A 85 19.48 6.28 -9.76
N LYS A 86 19.28 6.63 -8.49
CA LYS A 86 18.18 6.07 -7.71
C LYS A 86 16.89 6.72 -8.22
N VAL A 87 16.03 5.89 -8.79
CA VAL A 87 14.72 6.31 -9.30
C VAL A 87 13.66 5.59 -8.49
N GLU A 88 12.66 6.32 -8.02
CA GLU A 88 11.53 5.77 -7.28
C GLU A 88 10.29 6.60 -7.61
N ILE A 89 9.16 5.95 -7.83
CA ILE A 89 7.87 6.61 -7.99
C ILE A 89 7.28 6.72 -6.60
N ILE A 90 7.41 7.89 -6.00
CA ILE A 90 6.69 8.24 -4.80
C ILE A 90 5.24 8.48 -5.24
N SER A 91 4.28 7.75 -4.65
CA SER A 91 2.87 8.10 -4.83
C SER A 91 2.69 9.51 -4.26
N GLY A 92 2.26 10.45 -5.10
CA GLY A 92 2.26 11.89 -4.79
C GLY A 92 1.31 12.35 -3.67
N PHE A 93 0.94 11.46 -2.76
CA PHE A 93 0.12 11.76 -1.60
C PHE A 93 1.00 12.42 -0.53
N GLN A 94 0.69 13.68 -0.20
CA GLN A 94 1.28 14.33 0.97
C GLN A 94 0.45 14.07 2.22
N LYS A 95 -0.89 14.09 2.08
CA LYS A 95 -1.82 13.90 3.19
C LYS A 95 -2.39 12.50 3.23
N VAL A 96 -2.70 12.06 4.44
CA VAL A 96 -3.31 10.76 4.71
C VAL A 96 -4.72 10.68 4.15
N THR A 97 -5.47 11.80 4.17
CA THR A 97 -6.81 11.87 3.56
C THR A 97 -6.80 11.45 2.09
N ASP A 98 -5.81 11.90 1.32
CA ASP A 98 -5.74 11.62 -0.12
C ASP A 98 -5.48 10.13 -0.38
N LEU A 99 -4.56 9.53 0.39
CA LEU A 99 -4.27 8.10 0.33
C LEU A 99 -5.48 7.26 0.72
N LEU A 100 -6.16 7.62 1.81
CA LEU A 100 -7.34 6.90 2.30
C LEU A 100 -8.52 7.00 1.32
N SER A 101 -8.73 8.17 0.73
CA SER A 101 -9.80 8.41 -0.25
C SER A 101 -9.55 7.60 -1.52
N TRP A 102 -8.33 7.65 -2.05
CA TRP A 102 -7.91 6.83 -3.18
C TRP A 102 -8.14 5.34 -2.94
N TYR A 103 -7.71 4.83 -1.77
CA TYR A 103 -7.89 3.42 -1.45
C TYR A 103 -9.39 3.06 -1.32
N CYS A 104 -10.20 3.96 -0.76
CA CYS A 104 -11.64 3.77 -0.65
C CYS A 104 -12.29 3.62 -2.03
N GLU A 105 -12.05 4.57 -2.94
CA GLU A 105 -12.56 4.56 -4.32
C GLU A 105 -12.16 3.29 -5.06
N ARG A 106 -10.91 2.88 -4.89
CA ARG A 106 -10.39 1.64 -5.47
C ARG A 106 -11.14 0.42 -4.95
N ALA A 107 -11.30 0.30 -3.63
CA ALA A 107 -12.04 -0.80 -3.03
C ALA A 107 -13.51 -0.83 -3.49
N GLN A 108 -14.13 0.33 -3.69
CA GLN A 108 -15.50 0.41 -4.24
C GLN A 108 -15.59 -0.11 -5.68
N SER A 109 -14.58 0.19 -6.50
CA SER A 109 -14.53 -0.22 -7.91
C SER A 109 -14.14 -1.69 -8.09
N ASP A 110 -13.61 -2.33 -7.06
CA ASP A 110 -13.15 -3.71 -7.12
C ASP A 110 -14.31 -4.72 -7.22
N ARG A 111 -14.49 -5.36 -8.38
CA ARG A 111 -15.58 -6.33 -8.61
C ARG A 111 -15.47 -7.61 -7.80
N GLU A 112 -14.28 -7.90 -7.26
CA GLU A 112 -14.03 -9.13 -6.51
C GLU A 112 -14.40 -8.99 -5.03
N LEU A 113 -14.56 -7.76 -4.53
CA LEU A 113 -14.99 -7.52 -3.16
C LEU A 113 -16.51 -7.63 -3.03
N SER A 114 -16.95 -8.36 -2.02
CA SER A 114 -18.37 -8.44 -1.68
C SER A 114 -18.93 -7.07 -1.31
N LYS A 115 -20.25 -6.88 -1.53
CA LYS A 115 -20.96 -5.64 -1.12
C LYS A 115 -20.72 -5.31 0.35
N LYS A 116 -20.71 -6.34 1.22
CA LYS A 116 -20.43 -6.18 2.66
C LYS A 116 -19.03 -5.64 2.91
N ARG A 117 -17.98 -6.24 2.29
CA ARG A 117 -16.59 -5.78 2.47
C ARG A 117 -16.40 -4.34 1.97
N LYS A 118 -17.00 -3.99 0.83
CA LYS A 118 -16.99 -2.61 0.30
C LYS A 118 -17.63 -1.61 1.27
N ALA A 119 -18.79 -1.93 1.83
CA ALA A 119 -19.48 -1.10 2.81
C ALA A 119 -18.65 -0.94 4.09
N THR A 120 -18.02 -2.02 4.57
CA THR A 120 -17.12 -1.97 5.72
C THR A 120 -15.92 -1.06 5.47
N VAL A 121 -15.20 -1.24 4.35
CA VAL A 121 -14.05 -0.38 3.99
C VAL A 121 -14.46 1.09 3.94
N ARG A 122 -15.58 1.40 3.26
CA ARG A 122 -16.12 2.76 3.18
C ARG A 122 -16.44 3.34 4.55
N SER A 123 -17.14 2.58 5.40
CA SER A 123 -17.51 3.03 6.74
C SER A 123 -16.29 3.27 7.62
N VAL A 124 -15.32 2.36 7.62
CA VAL A 124 -14.11 2.47 8.42
C VAL A 124 -13.30 3.71 8.01
N ILE A 125 -13.11 3.90 6.71
CA ILE A 125 -12.33 5.03 6.19
C ILE A 125 -13.02 6.36 6.53
N ASN A 126 -14.29 6.50 6.18
CA ASN A 126 -14.98 7.79 6.28
C ASN A 126 -15.35 8.16 7.72
N LYS A 127 -15.65 7.19 8.59
CA LYS A 127 -16.10 7.46 9.98
C LYS A 127 -15.00 7.42 11.02
N HIS A 128 -13.87 6.77 10.73
CA HIS A 128 -12.82 6.59 11.73
C HIS A 128 -11.47 7.08 11.22
N LEU A 129 -10.97 6.55 10.10
CA LEU A 129 -9.60 6.82 9.68
C LEU A 129 -9.40 8.27 9.21
N ILE A 130 -10.29 8.81 8.37
CA ILE A 130 -10.19 10.20 7.90
C ILE A 130 -10.36 11.20 9.07
N PRO A 131 -11.38 11.10 9.94
CA PRO A 131 -11.54 12.04 11.06
C PRO A 131 -10.39 12.02 12.07
N MET A 132 -9.67 10.90 12.21
CA MET A 132 -8.61 10.75 13.22
C MET A 132 -7.20 10.99 12.67
N LEU A 133 -6.95 10.63 11.41
CA LEU A 133 -5.61 10.67 10.81
C LEU A 133 -5.54 11.53 9.55
N GLY A 134 -6.66 12.00 9.01
CA GLY A 134 -6.73 12.61 7.68
C GLY A 134 -5.87 13.87 7.51
N ASP A 135 -5.75 14.68 8.56
CA ASP A 135 -4.96 15.92 8.54
C ASP A 135 -3.45 15.68 8.68
N LYS A 136 -3.04 14.47 9.06
CA LYS A 136 -1.62 14.12 9.19
C LYS A 136 -0.96 14.07 7.82
N LEU A 137 0.32 14.44 7.80
CA LEU A 137 1.17 14.09 6.67
C LEU A 137 1.49 12.60 6.72
N ILE A 138 1.68 12.04 5.54
CA ILE A 138 2.09 10.65 5.39
C ILE A 138 3.39 10.37 6.16
N ASP A 139 4.38 11.25 6.05
CA ASP A 139 5.70 11.07 6.68
C ASP A 139 5.67 11.17 8.21
N GLU A 140 4.59 11.73 8.77
CA GLU A 140 4.40 11.84 10.22
C GLU A 140 3.78 10.57 10.83
N LEU A 141 3.27 9.66 10.00
CA LEU A 141 2.63 8.44 10.49
C LEU A 141 3.66 7.38 10.88
N ASN A 142 3.96 7.40 12.18
CA ASN A 142 4.72 6.37 12.87
C ASN A 142 3.83 5.64 13.91
N HIS A 143 4.41 4.62 14.56
CA HIS A 143 3.73 3.81 15.55
C HIS A 143 3.14 4.63 16.70
N ALA A 144 3.90 5.59 17.24
CA ALA A 144 3.43 6.44 18.33
C ALA A 144 2.25 7.31 17.89
N CYS A 145 2.34 7.93 16.71
CA CYS A 145 1.24 8.73 16.16
C CYS A 145 -0.04 7.89 15.97
N ILE A 146 0.08 6.66 15.48
CA ILE A 146 -1.08 5.77 15.30
C ILE A 146 -1.68 5.34 16.65
N ASP A 147 -0.83 4.99 17.62
CA ASP A 147 -1.33 4.59 18.94
C ASP A 147 -2.09 5.74 19.63
N ASP A 148 -1.53 6.95 19.59
CA ASP A 148 -2.09 8.12 20.26
C ASP A 148 -3.32 8.69 19.54
N ALA A 149 -3.26 8.82 18.21
CA ALA A 149 -4.32 9.47 17.44
C ALA A 149 -5.48 8.52 17.06
N LEU A 150 -5.23 7.21 17.01
CA LEU A 150 -6.21 6.22 16.55
C LEU A 150 -6.54 5.18 17.62
N ILE A 151 -5.54 4.43 18.12
CA ILE A 151 -5.80 3.24 18.95
C ILE A 151 -6.40 3.62 20.30
N TRP A 152 -5.77 4.54 21.03
CA TRP A 152 -6.24 5.01 22.33
C TRP A 152 -7.66 5.60 22.27
N PRO A 153 -7.96 6.56 21.37
CA PRO A 153 -9.30 7.12 21.23
C PRO A 153 -10.35 6.06 20.89
N LEU A 154 -10.04 5.09 20.04
CA LEU A 154 -10.99 4.04 19.65
C LEU A 154 -11.26 3.05 20.79
N GLN A 155 -10.25 2.66 21.57
CA GLN A 155 -10.43 1.73 22.69
C GLN A 155 -11.38 2.28 23.75
N SER A 156 -11.42 3.61 23.94
CA SER A 156 -12.34 4.25 24.90
C SER A 156 -13.81 4.22 24.45
N LYS A 157 -14.07 4.05 23.14
CA LYS A 157 -15.42 4.22 22.53
C LYS A 157 -15.98 2.95 21.91
N TYR A 158 -15.14 1.98 21.57
CA TYR A 158 -15.54 0.81 20.79
C TYR A 158 -15.03 -0.49 21.41
N SER A 159 -15.73 -1.58 21.08
CA SER A 159 -15.27 -2.92 21.43
C SER A 159 -13.93 -3.25 20.75
N LEU A 160 -13.12 -4.08 21.41
CA LEU A 160 -11.81 -4.49 20.89
C LEU A 160 -11.89 -5.14 19.50
N SER A 161 -12.99 -5.81 19.17
CA SER A 161 -13.23 -6.38 17.83
C SER A 161 -13.36 -5.29 16.76
N ASN A 162 -14.05 -4.19 17.06
CA ASN A 162 -14.17 -3.05 16.15
C ASN A 162 -12.85 -2.30 16.00
N VAL A 163 -12.11 -2.09 17.09
CA VAL A 163 -10.77 -1.48 17.02
C VAL A 163 -9.85 -2.30 16.12
N ARG A 164 -9.84 -3.63 16.27
CA ARG A 164 -9.06 -4.53 15.41
C ARG A 164 -9.48 -4.48 13.95
N LEU A 165 -10.78 -4.40 13.67
CA LEU A 165 -11.28 -4.24 12.30
C LEU A 165 -10.78 -2.94 11.66
N ILE A 166 -10.86 -1.82 12.38
CA ILE A 166 -10.41 -0.51 11.90
C ILE A 166 -8.90 -0.52 11.64
N PHE A 167 -8.12 -1.03 12.58
CA PHE A 167 -6.66 -1.11 12.44
C PHE A 167 -6.23 -2.05 11.31
N SER A 168 -6.94 -3.17 11.12
CA SER A 168 -6.65 -4.10 10.02
C SER A 168 -6.83 -3.43 8.66
N ALA A 169 -7.87 -2.60 8.50
CA ALA A 169 -8.07 -1.82 7.27
C ALA A 169 -6.91 -0.83 7.03
N LEU A 170 -6.44 -0.13 8.07
CA LEU A 170 -5.28 0.76 7.95
C LEU A 170 -4.02 0.00 7.52
N LYS A 171 -3.79 -1.20 8.05
CA LYS A 171 -2.64 -2.05 7.69
C LYS A 171 -2.67 -2.54 6.24
N GLU A 172 -3.86 -2.71 5.65
CA GLU A 172 -3.99 -3.02 4.23
C GLU A 172 -3.48 -1.88 3.33
N ILE A 173 -3.57 -0.63 3.82
CA ILE A 173 -3.22 0.63 3.14
C ILE A 173 -1.76 1.06 3.37
N SER A 174 -1.21 0.68 4.53
CA SER A 174 0.15 1.01 5.00
C SER A 174 1.40 0.45 4.24
N PRO A 175 1.37 -0.40 3.20
CA PRO A 175 2.62 -0.95 2.60
C PRO A 175 3.49 0.07 1.87
N ALA A 176 2.99 1.30 1.72
CA ALA A 176 3.71 2.45 1.21
C ALA A 176 4.82 2.94 2.15
N TRP A 177 4.72 2.62 3.44
CA TRP A 177 5.71 3.04 4.45
C TRP A 177 6.49 1.81 4.88
N GLY A 178 7.79 1.83 4.59
CA GLY A 178 8.72 0.81 5.07
C GLY A 178 8.83 0.84 6.59
N VAL A 179 7.88 0.21 7.28
CA VAL A 179 8.03 -0.17 8.70
C VAL A 179 8.29 -1.67 8.75
N SER A 180 9.55 -2.02 8.47
CA SER A 180 10.12 -3.30 8.85
C SER A 180 10.15 -3.38 10.37
N GLY A 181 9.10 -3.93 10.99
CA GLY A 181 9.10 -4.14 12.44
C GLY A 181 7.72 -4.26 13.07
N CYS A 182 6.94 -5.28 12.73
CA CYS A 182 5.64 -5.49 13.38
C CYS A 182 5.38 -6.97 13.71
N ALA A 183 6.36 -7.58 14.38
CA ALA A 183 6.26 -8.92 14.95
C ALA A 183 6.55 -8.87 16.45
N SER A 184 5.85 -8.02 17.20
CA SER A 184 5.66 -8.14 18.65
C SER A 184 4.89 -6.93 19.12
N LEU A 185 3.64 -7.13 19.58
CA LEU A 185 2.95 -6.31 20.60
C LEU A 185 1.49 -6.77 20.66
N SER A 186 1.32 -8.06 20.94
CA SER A 186 0.15 -8.57 21.65
C SER A 186 0.68 -9.23 22.92
N ARG A 187 1.19 -8.39 23.83
CA ARG A 187 1.35 -8.68 25.26
C ARG A 187 2.00 -7.48 25.97
N LYS A 188 1.33 -7.02 27.03
CA LYS A 188 1.76 -6.10 28.09
C LYS A 188 1.58 -4.59 27.87
N ARG A 189 0.45 -4.08 28.34
CA ARG A 189 0.37 -3.27 29.59
C ARG A 189 -1.09 -3.18 30.03
N ALA A 190 -1.45 -3.92 31.08
CA ALA A 190 -2.63 -3.59 31.87
C ALA A 190 -2.26 -2.42 32.79
N PRO A 191 -3.14 -1.43 33.01
CA PRO A 191 -2.88 -0.38 33.99
C PRO A 191 -2.90 -0.99 35.40
N ALA A 192 -1.85 -0.71 36.17
CA ALA A 192 -1.83 -0.98 37.59
C ALA A 192 -2.87 -0.10 38.27
N SER A 193 -3.95 -0.70 38.77
CA SER A 193 -4.87 -0.02 39.69
C SER A 193 -4.12 0.30 40.97
N HIS A 194 -3.78 1.58 41.17
CA HIS A 194 -3.44 2.09 42.50
C HIS A 194 -4.70 2.04 43.35
N ARG A 195 -4.66 1.16 44.34
CA ARG A 195 -5.57 1.10 45.47
C ARG A 195 -5.11 2.19 46.45
N VAL A 196 -6.01 3.11 46.79
CA VAL A 196 -6.01 3.84 48.07
C VAL A 196 -7.39 3.61 48.67
#